data_AF-W2YJK8-F1
#
_entry.id   AF-W2YJK8-F1
#
_cell.length_a   1.000
_cell.length_b   1.000
_cell.length_c   1.000
_cell.angle_alpha   90.00
_cell.angle_beta   90.00
_cell.angle_gamma   90.00
#
_symmetry.space_group_name_H-M   'P 1'
#
loop_
_entity.id
_entity.type
_entity.pdbx_description
1 polymer ?
#
loop_
_entity_poly.entity_id
_entity_poly.type
_entity_poly.pdbx_seq_one_letter_code
_entity_poly.pdbx_strand_id
1 'polypeptide(L)'
;MNAGKIVRAFESELHYATFGEGSFGGGNKTAETPAQPAKVNASSVPVFVDAGVNFVAPDGLDGATMAAMVWSWAENEPDVSTSTAVMLSGADGRWHGVADSLSISHVACVSSSNRSTWKVVAKGSNCPDGFATGAPRLAVENVALLTVLRLEAGAATAQLDVDLSSISTGQVTQLDVNVPALPVAV
;
A
#
# COMPACT_ATOMS: atom_id res chain seq x y z
N MET A 1 -5.47 33.94 -25.69
CA MET A 1 -4.42 33.23 -24.91
C MET A 1 -5.00 32.94 -23.55
N ASN A 2 -5.25 31.68 -23.21
CA ASN A 2 -5.79 31.31 -21.91
C ASN A 2 -4.61 31.17 -20.94
N ALA A 3 -4.38 32.18 -20.11
CA ALA A 3 -3.42 32.12 -19.03
C ALA A 3 -4.02 31.26 -17.91
N GLY A 4 -3.74 29.95 -17.95
CA GLY A 4 -4.13 29.04 -16.88
C GLY A 4 -3.45 29.47 -15.58
N LYS A 5 -4.24 29.82 -14.57
CA LYS A 5 -3.77 30.08 -13.20
C LYS A 5 -3.99 28.82 -12.39
N ILE A 6 -2.92 28.30 -11.76
CA ILE A 6 -3.06 27.22 -10.77
C ILE A 6 -3.83 27.79 -9.57
N VAL A 7 -5.01 27.24 -9.31
CA VAL A 7 -5.82 27.53 -8.12
C VAL A 7 -5.49 26.47 -7.08
N ARG A 8 -4.94 26.88 -5.93
CA ARG A 8 -4.74 25.97 -4.79
C ARG A 8 -6.10 25.76 -4.12
N ALA A 9 -6.59 24.53 -4.14
CA ALA A 9 -7.69 24.09 -3.30
C ALA A 9 -7.08 23.22 -2.18
N PHE A 10 -7.33 23.60 -0.93
CA PHE A 10 -6.99 22.93 0.35
C PHE A 10 -5.70 23.32 1.10
N GLU A 11 -5.85 23.36 2.42
CA GLU A 11 -5.02 23.99 3.46
C GLU A 11 -4.09 23.00 4.20
N SER A 12 -3.69 21.90 3.54
CA SER A 12 -2.68 20.98 4.03
C SER A 12 -1.62 20.80 2.95
N GLU A 13 -0.35 21.08 3.30
CA GLU A 13 0.78 21.18 2.38
C GLU A 13 0.80 20.08 1.30
N LEU A 14 0.56 20.48 0.05
CA LEU A 14 0.78 19.64 -1.10
C LEU A 14 2.29 19.48 -1.30
N HIS A 15 2.85 18.37 -0.82
CA HIS A 15 4.21 17.95 -1.15
C HIS A 15 4.19 17.23 -2.51
N TYR A 16 4.65 17.91 -3.55
CA TYR A 16 4.70 17.41 -4.93
C TYR A 16 6.14 17.05 -5.31
N ALA A 17 6.32 15.90 -5.98
CA ALA A 17 7.58 15.56 -6.63
C ALA A 17 7.36 15.54 -8.15
N THR A 18 8.19 16.31 -8.88
CA THR A 18 8.29 16.20 -10.34
C THR A 18 9.46 15.29 -10.69
N PHE A 19 9.40 14.64 -11.85
CA PHE A 19 10.56 13.94 -12.39
C PHE A 19 11.60 14.95 -12.88
N GLY A 20 12.88 14.60 -12.74
CA GLY A 20 14.02 15.51 -12.81
C GLY A 20 14.16 16.34 -14.09
N GLU A 21 14.74 17.54 -13.94
CA GLU A 21 14.95 18.59 -14.94
C GLU A 21 15.97 18.25 -16.05
N GLY A 22 16.18 16.97 -16.37
CA GLY A 22 17.16 16.54 -17.39
C GLY A 22 16.93 17.17 -18.77
N SER A 23 15.71 17.63 -19.04
CA SER A 23 15.33 18.31 -20.30
C SER A 23 15.30 19.83 -20.21
N PHE A 24 15.44 20.43 -19.01
CA PHE A 24 15.26 21.87 -18.77
C PHE A 24 16.54 22.61 -18.33
N GLY A 25 17.70 21.95 -18.31
CA GLY A 25 18.98 22.62 -18.07
C GLY A 25 19.13 23.21 -16.65
N GLY A 26 18.30 22.77 -15.70
CA GLY A 26 18.46 23.10 -14.30
C GLY A 26 19.56 22.28 -13.64
N GLY A 27 20.28 22.92 -12.72
CA GLY A 27 21.63 22.57 -12.30
C GLY A 27 21.87 21.13 -11.86
N ASN A 28 23.12 20.71 -12.05
CA ASN A 28 23.66 19.40 -11.70
C ASN A 28 23.64 19.14 -10.18
N LYS A 29 22.47 18.82 -9.61
CA LYS A 29 22.37 18.20 -8.28
C LYS A 29 22.20 16.70 -8.47
N THR A 30 23.33 16.02 -8.62
CA THR A 30 23.45 14.57 -8.48
C THR A 30 23.19 14.17 -7.03
N ALA A 31 21.93 14.16 -6.62
CA ALA A 31 21.49 13.27 -5.56
C ALA A 31 20.70 12.15 -6.25
N GLU A 32 21.40 11.22 -6.89
CA GLU A 32 20.87 9.89 -7.20
C GLU A 32 21.57 8.91 -6.27
N THR A 33 21.08 8.86 -5.03
CA THR A 33 21.44 7.81 -4.08
C THR A 33 20.17 7.08 -3.66
N PRO A 34 20.25 5.83 -3.16
CA PRO A 34 19.07 5.13 -2.66
C PRO A 34 18.31 5.89 -1.56
N ALA A 35 18.99 6.74 -0.78
CA ALA A 35 18.38 7.54 0.28
C ALA A 35 17.89 8.93 -0.19
N GLN A 36 18.35 9.38 -1.36
CA GLN A 36 17.99 10.65 -1.96
C GLN A 36 17.90 10.44 -3.48
N PRO A 37 16.78 9.89 -3.99
CA PRO A 37 16.59 9.65 -5.42
C PRO A 37 16.21 10.94 -6.15
N ALA A 38 16.78 11.17 -7.33
CA ALA A 38 16.46 12.32 -8.19
C ALA A 38 15.23 12.11 -9.08
N LYS A 39 14.76 10.86 -9.19
CA LYS A 39 13.67 10.45 -10.06
C LYS A 39 12.73 9.56 -9.27
N VAL A 40 11.43 9.74 -9.48
CA VAL A 40 10.44 8.75 -9.06
C VAL A 40 10.55 7.56 -10.03
N ASN A 41 10.48 6.35 -9.50
CA ASN A 41 10.45 5.08 -10.20
C ASN A 41 10.07 4.01 -9.16
N ALA A 42 9.81 2.77 -9.61
CA ALA A 42 9.38 1.69 -8.73
C ALA A 42 10.22 1.52 -7.44
N SER A 43 11.54 1.66 -7.51
CA SER A 43 12.44 1.47 -6.37
C SER A 43 12.57 2.68 -5.43
N SER A 44 12.24 3.88 -5.90
CA SER A 44 12.34 5.13 -5.13
C SER A 44 11.01 5.57 -4.50
N VAL A 45 9.88 5.02 -4.93
CA VAL A 45 8.56 5.31 -4.35
C VAL A 45 8.55 5.26 -2.82
N PRO A 46 9.12 4.24 -2.14
CA PRO A 46 9.14 4.21 -0.67
C PRO A 46 9.83 5.43 -0.04
N VAL A 47 10.92 5.92 -0.64
CA VAL A 47 11.68 7.06 -0.11
C VAL A 47 10.86 8.35 -0.18
N PHE A 48 10.11 8.55 -1.26
CA PHE A 48 9.23 9.71 -1.40
C PHE A 48 8.02 9.64 -0.46
N VAL A 49 7.45 8.45 -0.27
CA VAL A 49 6.35 8.23 0.68
C VAL A 49 6.81 8.50 2.12
N ASP A 50 7.98 8.01 2.51
CA ASP A 50 8.57 8.28 3.84
C ASP A 50 8.88 9.77 4.05
N ALA A 51 9.15 10.50 2.97
CA ALA A 51 9.33 11.96 2.98
C ALA A 51 8.01 12.76 2.97
N GLY A 52 6.85 12.10 3.01
CA GLY A 52 5.53 12.73 3.04
C GLY A 52 5.01 13.20 1.69
N VAL A 53 5.59 12.73 0.57
CA VAL A 53 5.06 13.00 -0.77
C VAL A 53 3.79 12.18 -0.97
N ASN A 54 2.66 12.87 -1.03
CA ASN A 54 1.34 12.24 -1.15
C ASN A 54 0.80 12.25 -2.59
N PHE A 55 1.52 12.86 -3.53
CA PHE A 55 1.11 12.93 -4.94
C PHE A 55 2.33 12.89 -5.86
N VAL A 56 2.34 11.93 -6.79
CA VAL A 56 3.34 11.82 -7.86
C VAL A 56 2.72 12.34 -9.15
N ALA A 57 3.48 13.14 -9.90
CA ALA A 57 3.02 13.69 -11.17
C ALA A 57 2.64 12.55 -12.16
N PRO A 58 1.41 12.54 -12.72
CA PRO A 58 0.93 11.42 -13.54
C PRO A 58 1.66 11.25 -14.88
N ASP A 59 2.29 12.31 -15.38
CA ASP A 59 2.98 12.39 -16.67
C ASP A 59 4.25 11.52 -16.77
N GLY A 60 4.77 11.04 -15.64
CA GLY A 60 5.89 10.11 -15.56
C GLY A 60 5.56 8.71 -15.02
N LEU A 61 4.27 8.38 -14.84
CA LEU A 61 3.87 7.06 -14.34
C LEU A 61 3.96 6.01 -15.45
N ASP A 62 5.00 5.18 -15.41
CA ASP A 62 5.05 3.94 -16.16
C ASP A 62 4.35 2.79 -15.41
N GLY A 63 4.11 1.67 -16.10
CA GLY A 63 3.44 0.51 -15.52
C GLY A 63 4.14 -0.03 -14.26
N ALA A 64 5.48 -0.01 -14.24
CA ALA A 64 6.27 -0.49 -13.12
C ALA A 64 6.15 0.42 -11.88
N THR A 65 6.13 1.74 -12.08
CA THR A 65 6.00 2.73 -11.01
C THR A 65 4.59 2.70 -10.42
N MET A 66 3.56 2.53 -11.26
CA MET A 66 2.18 2.33 -10.79
C MET A 66 2.04 1.03 -9.99
N ALA A 67 2.63 -0.07 -10.47
CA ALA A 67 2.61 -1.34 -9.75
C ALA A 67 3.29 -1.26 -8.37
N ALA A 68 4.36 -0.46 -8.25
CA ALA A 68 5.05 -0.22 -6.99
C ALA A 68 4.24 0.60 -5.97
N MET A 69 3.25 1.37 -6.41
CA MET A 69 2.35 2.12 -5.52
C MET A 69 1.24 1.26 -4.94
N VAL A 70 0.85 0.18 -5.64
CA VAL A 70 0.01 -0.86 -5.03
C VAL A 70 0.86 -1.52 -3.96
N TRP A 71 0.33 -1.74 -2.76
CA TRP A 71 1.04 -2.41 -1.67
C TRP A 71 0.34 -3.69 -1.18
N SER A 72 -0.92 -3.90 -1.57
CA SER A 72 -1.75 -5.03 -1.16
C SER A 72 -1.69 -6.15 -2.20
N TRP A 73 -2.73 -6.29 -3.03
CA TRP A 73 -2.93 -7.37 -3.97
C TRP A 73 -1.80 -7.50 -5.00
N ALA A 74 -1.47 -8.75 -5.33
CA ALA A 74 -0.68 -9.06 -6.50
C ALA A 74 -1.48 -8.78 -7.78
N GLU A 75 -0.80 -8.79 -8.92
CA GLU A 75 -1.44 -8.59 -10.21
C GLU A 75 -2.48 -9.69 -10.46
N ASN A 76 -3.70 -9.29 -10.84
CA ASN A 76 -4.85 -10.18 -11.08
C ASN A 76 -5.41 -10.92 -9.85
N GLU A 77 -5.05 -10.51 -8.62
CA GLU A 77 -5.60 -11.06 -7.38
C GLU A 77 -6.65 -10.12 -6.73
N PRO A 78 -7.58 -10.66 -5.91
CA PRO A 78 -7.83 -12.09 -5.69
C PRO A 78 -8.58 -12.73 -6.86
N ASP A 79 -8.36 -14.03 -7.10
CA ASP A 79 -9.35 -14.83 -7.84
C ASP A 79 -10.60 -15.02 -6.99
N VAL A 80 -11.55 -14.09 -7.13
CA VAL A 80 -12.83 -14.06 -6.39
C VAL A 80 -13.70 -15.31 -6.60
N SER A 81 -13.42 -16.11 -7.64
CA SER A 81 -14.20 -17.30 -7.94
C SER A 81 -13.74 -18.54 -7.18
N THR A 82 -12.47 -18.58 -6.78
CA THR A 82 -11.84 -19.75 -6.15
C THR A 82 -11.27 -19.47 -4.77
N SER A 83 -10.96 -18.21 -4.45
CA SER A 83 -10.31 -17.84 -3.21
C SER A 83 -11.23 -18.01 -2.01
N THR A 84 -10.77 -18.77 -1.02
CA THR A 84 -11.45 -18.98 0.26
C THR A 84 -10.72 -18.32 1.43
N ALA A 85 -9.45 -17.95 1.24
CA ALA A 85 -8.64 -17.21 2.21
C ALA A 85 -7.67 -16.26 1.49
N VAL A 86 -7.06 -15.37 2.28
CA VAL A 86 -6.07 -14.41 1.80
C VAL A 86 -4.77 -14.61 2.56
N MET A 87 -3.65 -14.49 1.86
CA MET A 87 -2.32 -14.56 2.45
C MET A 87 -1.43 -13.40 2.01
N LEU A 88 -0.52 -12.98 2.87
CA LEU A 88 0.67 -12.23 2.50
C LEU A 88 1.77 -13.22 2.12
N SER A 89 2.37 -13.04 0.94
CA SER A 89 3.54 -13.79 0.49
C SER A 89 4.83 -13.10 0.93
N GLY A 90 5.69 -13.83 1.64
CA GLY A 90 7.02 -13.36 2.03
C GLY A 90 7.97 -13.22 0.83
N ALA A 91 7.68 -13.86 -0.30
CA ALA A 91 8.50 -13.79 -1.50
C ALA A 91 8.38 -12.41 -2.19
N ASP A 92 7.16 -12.00 -2.54
CA ASP A 92 6.89 -10.77 -3.30
C ASP A 92 6.30 -9.63 -2.46
N GLY A 93 5.89 -9.89 -1.23
CA GLY A 93 5.28 -8.90 -0.34
C GLY A 93 3.84 -8.54 -0.68
N ARG A 94 3.17 -9.33 -1.52
CA ARG A 94 1.82 -9.08 -2.02
C ARG A 94 0.79 -10.00 -1.38
N TRP A 95 -0.46 -9.55 -1.47
CA TRP A 95 -1.62 -10.32 -1.05
C TRP A 95 -2.06 -11.21 -2.20
N HIS A 96 -2.34 -12.46 -1.88
CA HIS A 96 -2.81 -13.48 -2.82
C HIS A 96 -4.07 -14.12 -2.26
N GLY A 97 -5.04 -14.37 -3.13
CA GLY A 97 -6.15 -15.24 -2.83
C GLY A 97 -5.70 -16.70 -2.89
N VAL A 98 -6.19 -17.53 -1.96
CA VAL A 98 -5.90 -18.97 -1.99
C VAL A 98 -7.18 -19.78 -1.84
N ALA A 99 -7.29 -20.84 -2.63
CA ALA A 99 -8.43 -21.74 -2.60
C ALA A 99 -8.43 -22.67 -1.38
N ASP A 100 -7.24 -23.08 -0.91
CA ASP A 100 -7.06 -23.91 0.28
C ASP A 100 -6.30 -23.16 1.37
N SER A 101 -7.02 -22.75 2.42
CA SER A 101 -6.42 -22.06 3.57
C SER A 101 -5.41 -22.91 4.36
N LEU A 102 -5.39 -24.24 4.19
CA LEU A 102 -4.43 -25.14 4.83
C LEU A 102 -3.05 -25.07 4.18
N SER A 103 -2.95 -24.57 2.95
CA SER A 103 -1.67 -24.30 2.27
C SER A 103 -0.88 -23.14 2.88
N ILE A 104 -1.53 -22.32 3.72
CA ILE A 104 -0.91 -21.18 4.36
C ILE A 104 -0.17 -21.63 5.63
N SER A 105 1.13 -21.37 5.67
CA SER A 105 2.03 -21.85 6.73
C SER A 105 1.95 -21.09 8.06
N HIS A 106 1.59 -19.81 8.03
CA HIS A 106 1.55 -18.94 9.20
C HIS A 106 0.25 -18.15 9.30
N VAL A 107 0.02 -17.50 10.44
CA VAL A 107 -1.08 -16.58 10.70
C VAL A 107 -0.52 -15.23 11.12
N ALA A 108 -1.01 -14.14 10.52
CA ALA A 108 -0.62 -12.79 10.86
C ALA A 108 -1.39 -12.29 12.09
N CYS A 109 -0.65 -11.82 13.10
CA CYS A 109 -1.18 -11.32 14.35
C CYS A 109 -0.81 -9.84 14.52
N VAL A 110 -1.82 -8.98 14.65
CA VAL A 110 -1.65 -7.54 14.88
C VAL A 110 -1.85 -7.20 16.35
N SER A 111 -1.02 -6.32 16.90
CA SER A 111 -1.21 -5.83 18.27
C SER A 111 -2.48 -4.99 18.37
N SER A 112 -3.28 -5.24 19.42
CA SER A 112 -4.51 -4.48 19.68
C SER A 112 -4.23 -3.03 20.08
N SER A 113 -3.04 -2.71 20.61
CA SER A 113 -2.67 -1.37 21.05
C SER A 113 -1.86 -0.57 20.03
N ASN A 114 -1.19 -1.24 19.09
CA ASN A 114 -0.36 -0.58 18.07
C ASN A 114 -0.37 -1.40 16.77
N ARG A 115 -1.08 -0.92 15.76
CA ARG A 115 -1.21 -1.61 14.46
C ARG A 115 0.07 -1.66 13.62
N SER A 116 1.13 -0.96 14.00
CA SER A 116 2.47 -1.12 13.39
C SER A 116 3.26 -2.28 14.02
N THR A 117 2.76 -2.88 15.11
CA THR A 117 3.42 -4.01 15.77
C THR A 117 2.75 -5.32 15.35
N TRP A 118 3.51 -6.17 14.66
CA TRP A 118 3.05 -7.44 14.12
C TRP A 118 3.83 -8.61 14.67
N LYS A 119 3.19 -9.77 14.70
CA LYS A 119 3.80 -11.08 14.95
C LYS A 119 3.26 -12.06 13.93
N VAL A 120 4.05 -13.10 13.65
CA VAL A 120 3.58 -14.26 12.88
C VAL A 120 3.70 -15.49 13.76
N VAL A 121 2.71 -16.37 13.66
CA VAL A 121 2.69 -17.66 14.37
C VAL A 121 2.42 -18.77 13.37
N ALA A 122 2.85 -20.00 13.69
CA ALA A 122 2.56 -21.15 12.84
C ALA A 122 1.04 -21.38 12.72
N LYS A 123 0.60 -21.82 11.55
CA LYS A 123 -0.80 -22.19 11.29
C LYS A 123 -1.31 -23.18 12.35
N GLY A 124 -2.52 -22.93 12.86
CA GLY A 124 -3.13 -23.72 13.94
C GLY A 124 -2.75 -23.25 15.36
N SER A 125 -1.83 -22.30 15.49
CA SER A 125 -1.55 -21.62 16.76
C SER A 125 -2.42 -20.38 16.93
N ASN A 126 -2.70 -20.02 18.19
CA ASN A 126 -3.40 -18.77 18.52
C ASN A 126 -2.42 -17.59 18.54
N CYS A 127 -2.91 -16.39 18.24
CA CYS A 127 -2.14 -15.18 18.44
C CYS A 127 -1.80 -14.99 19.94
N PRO A 128 -0.59 -14.46 20.27
CA PRO A 128 -0.22 -14.19 21.66
C PRO A 128 -1.13 -13.15 22.33
N ASP A 129 -1.10 -13.09 23.66
CA ASP A 129 -1.85 -12.10 24.43
C ASP A 129 -1.57 -10.66 23.95
N GLY A 130 -2.64 -9.88 23.80
CA GLY A 130 -2.58 -8.51 23.26
C GLY A 130 -2.43 -8.44 21.73
N PHE A 131 -2.51 -9.57 21.03
CA PHE A 131 -2.57 -9.65 19.57
C PHE A 131 -3.82 -10.40 19.11
N ALA A 132 -4.31 -10.06 17.93
CA ALA A 132 -5.40 -10.75 17.27
C ALA A 132 -5.06 -11.02 15.80
N THR A 133 -5.70 -12.01 15.19
CA THR A 133 -5.58 -12.22 13.73
C THR A 133 -6.03 -10.95 13.02
N GLY A 134 -5.31 -10.55 11.97
CA GLY A 134 -5.61 -9.30 11.28
C GLY A 134 -5.00 -9.19 9.90
N ALA A 135 -5.48 -8.23 9.13
CA ALA A 135 -4.88 -7.81 7.86
C ALA A 135 -4.36 -6.35 7.95
N PRO A 136 -3.28 -6.01 7.22
CA PRO A 136 -2.83 -4.62 7.10
C PRO A 136 -3.91 -3.72 6.47
N ARG A 137 -4.07 -2.51 7.00
CA ARG A 137 -5.01 -1.50 6.47
C ARG A 137 -4.31 -0.40 5.68
N LEU A 138 -3.00 -0.27 5.86
CA LEU A 138 -2.16 0.76 5.27
C LEU A 138 -0.87 0.13 4.74
N ALA A 139 -0.22 0.79 3.78
CA ALA A 139 1.06 0.35 3.22
C ALA A 139 2.12 0.11 4.30
N VAL A 140 2.22 1.02 5.27
CA VAL A 140 3.18 0.91 6.38
C VAL A 140 2.95 -0.32 7.26
N GLU A 141 1.69 -0.71 7.46
CA GLU A 141 1.35 -1.93 8.20
C GLU A 141 1.75 -3.19 7.39
N ASN A 142 1.58 -3.16 6.07
CA ASN A 142 1.97 -4.26 5.19
C ASN A 142 3.49 -4.46 5.20
N VAL A 143 4.25 -3.36 5.13
CA VAL A 143 5.71 -3.40 5.24
C VAL A 143 6.14 -3.94 6.61
N ALA A 144 5.52 -3.48 7.69
CA ALA A 144 5.83 -3.96 9.04
C ALA A 144 5.59 -5.48 9.19
N LEU A 145 4.44 -5.97 8.72
CA LEU A 145 4.13 -7.40 8.71
C LEU A 145 5.09 -8.20 7.82
N LEU A 146 5.39 -7.71 6.61
CA LEU A 146 6.30 -8.38 5.68
C LEU A 146 7.71 -8.52 6.27
N THR A 147 8.21 -7.49 6.94
CA THR A 147 9.51 -7.54 7.63
C THR A 147 9.51 -8.62 8.70
N VAL A 148 8.46 -8.70 9.53
CA VAL A 148 8.34 -9.74 10.55
C VAL A 148 8.25 -11.14 9.93
N LEU A 149 7.42 -11.32 8.90
CA LEU A 149 7.27 -12.60 8.20
C LEU A 149 8.60 -13.09 7.60
N ARG A 150 9.35 -12.20 6.96
CA ARG A 150 10.66 -12.53 6.37
C ARG A 150 11.71 -12.87 7.42
N LEU A 151 11.69 -12.17 8.55
CA LEU A 151 12.62 -12.41 9.64
C LEU A 151 12.38 -13.76 10.32
N GLU A 152 11.11 -14.12 10.55
CA GLU A 152 10.72 -15.34 11.27
C GLU A 152 10.63 -16.58 10.36
N ALA A 153 10.24 -16.42 9.09
CA ALA A 153 9.90 -17.53 8.20
C ALA A 153 10.35 -17.36 6.74
N GLY A 154 11.15 -16.33 6.42
CA GLY A 154 11.71 -16.13 5.07
C GLY A 154 10.64 -15.88 4.01
N ALA A 155 10.64 -16.71 2.95
CA ALA A 155 9.70 -16.60 1.83
C ALA A 155 8.34 -17.29 2.09
N ALA A 156 8.03 -17.62 3.34
CA ALA A 156 6.77 -18.26 3.73
C ALA A 156 5.54 -17.36 3.55
N THR A 157 4.38 -17.90 3.87
CA THR A 157 3.08 -17.23 3.71
C THR A 157 2.37 -17.06 5.05
N ALA A 158 1.74 -15.90 5.26
CA ALA A 158 0.95 -15.62 6.46
C ALA A 158 -0.51 -15.32 6.11
N GLN A 159 -1.43 -15.99 6.78
CA GLN A 159 -2.87 -15.78 6.59
C GLN A 159 -3.26 -14.40 7.11
N LEU A 160 -4.03 -13.69 6.29
CA LEU A 160 -4.64 -12.42 6.63
C LEU A 160 -6.12 -12.62 6.97
N ASP A 161 -6.62 -11.82 7.91
CA ASP A 161 -8.05 -11.74 8.20
C ASP A 161 -8.70 -10.71 7.26
N VAL A 162 -9.15 -11.19 6.09
CA VAL A 162 -9.80 -10.39 5.05
C VAL A 162 -11.13 -11.02 4.69
N ASP A 163 -12.19 -10.24 4.75
CA ASP A 163 -13.52 -10.67 4.32
C ASP A 163 -13.67 -10.55 2.80
N LEU A 164 -13.52 -11.69 2.11
CA LEU A 164 -13.67 -11.78 0.65
C LEU A 164 -15.12 -11.59 0.16
N SER A 165 -16.14 -11.68 1.03
CA SER A 165 -17.54 -11.48 0.63
C SER A 165 -17.85 -10.03 0.21
N SER A 166 -17.08 -9.08 0.74
CA SER A 166 -17.14 -7.67 0.34
C SER A 166 -16.65 -7.43 -1.09
N ILE A 167 -15.76 -8.29 -1.59
CA ILE A 167 -15.15 -8.17 -2.92
C ILE A 167 -16.06 -8.80 -3.99
N SER A 168 -16.74 -9.89 -3.66
CA SER A 168 -17.63 -10.61 -4.61
C SER A 168 -18.95 -9.90 -4.92
N THR A 169 -19.35 -8.93 -4.09
CA THR A 169 -20.60 -8.18 -4.27
C THR A 169 -20.44 -6.91 -5.10
N GLY A 170 -19.23 -6.57 -5.57
CA GLY A 170 -19.00 -5.32 -6.30
C GLY A 170 -19.28 -4.06 -5.48
N GLN A 171 -19.50 -4.18 -4.17
CA GLN A 171 -19.53 -3.04 -3.26
C GLN A 171 -18.10 -2.58 -3.00
N VAL A 172 -17.55 -1.85 -3.98
CA VAL A 172 -16.74 -0.69 -3.60
C VAL A 172 -17.67 0.13 -2.72
N THR A 173 -17.55 0.02 -1.40
CA THR A 173 -18.09 1.03 -0.50
C THR A 173 -17.45 2.32 -0.98
N GLN A 174 -18.22 3.07 -1.76
CA GLN A 174 -18.06 4.48 -1.97
C GLN A 174 -17.56 5.02 -0.63
N LEU A 175 -16.35 5.56 -0.61
CA LEU A 175 -15.90 6.40 0.49
C LEU A 175 -17.11 7.25 0.87
N ASP A 176 -17.62 7.12 2.10
CA ASP A 176 -18.71 7.94 2.61
C ASP A 176 -18.19 9.38 2.67
N VAL A 177 -18.11 10.02 1.51
CA VAL A 177 -17.96 11.46 1.34
C VAL A 177 -19.35 12.02 1.56
N ASN A 178 -19.86 11.85 2.77
CA ASN A 178 -21.04 12.56 3.25
C ASN A 178 -20.59 13.99 3.57
N VAL A 179 -20.17 14.71 2.53
CA VAL A 179 -19.92 16.15 2.59
C VAL A 179 -21.30 16.79 2.51
N PRO A 180 -21.77 17.48 3.56
CA PRO A 180 -23.02 18.22 3.47
C PRO A 180 -22.89 19.25 2.35
N ALA A 181 -23.83 19.21 1.40
CA ALA A 181 -23.91 20.17 0.31
C ALA A 181 -23.97 21.59 0.91
N LEU A 182 -22.99 22.43 0.55
CA LEU A 182 -23.05 23.85 0.85
C LEU A 182 -24.25 24.46 0.12
N PRO A 183 -25.05 25.32 0.79
CA PRO A 183 -26.22 25.92 0.16
C PRO A 183 -25.78 26.84 -0.99
N VAL A 184 -26.43 26.68 -2.13
CA VAL A 184 -26.30 27.60 -3.26
C VAL A 184 -26.88 28.95 -2.81
N ALA A 185 -26.01 29.95 -2.67
CA ALA A 185 -26.44 31.32 -2.47
C ALA A 185 -27.06 31.84 -3.78
N VAL A 186 -28.30 32.34 -3.67
CA VAL A 186 -29.04 33.05 -4.72
C VAL A 186 -28.48 34.46 -4.87
#